data_AF-A0A3M1EBZ0-F1
#
_entry.id   AF-A0A3M1EBZ0-F1
#
_cell.length_a   1.000
_cell.length_b   1.000
_cell.length_c   1.000
_cell.angle_alpha   90.00
_cell.angle_beta   90.00
_cell.angle_gamma   90.00
#
_symmetry.space_group_name_H-M   'P 1'
#
loop_
_entity.id
_entity.type
_entity.pdbx_description
1 polymer ?
#
loop_
_entity_poly.entity_id
_entity_poly.type
_entity_poly.pdbx_seq_one_letter_code
_entity_poly.pdbx_strand_id
1 'polypeptide(L)'
;MSSVLEEDRLAQPIEIEAAKAPGVDKVVPALRGGLWPAVALVISIGLALRGQQLVTHREYPLDGPIFFAAAIALFLWGVTRQVGAGPLTQMSLPLPAEWLAVRSLVANTEYRLWFGVTAAMFSVLAYRGFAGNRFSNIGLVAWLLAVVCFLLAVAERPATDWRTRFLGWIRSDEWTLRITWVGLALIGITLVAIFFRTYRLAGVPAEMTSDHAEKLLDVN
;
A
#
# COMPACT_ATOMS: atom_id res chain seq x y z
N MET A 1 -28.69 18.40 -68.52
CA MET A 1 -28.68 19.66 -67.73
C MET A 1 -28.69 19.31 -66.24
N SER A 2 -27.72 18.51 -65.81
CA SER A 2 -27.70 17.83 -64.50
C SER A 2 -26.27 17.46 -64.07
N SER A 3 -25.31 18.33 -64.35
CA SER A 3 -23.89 18.11 -63.99
C SER A 3 -23.21 19.37 -63.45
N VAL A 4 -23.98 20.34 -62.93
CA VAL A 4 -23.46 21.66 -62.50
C VAL A 4 -23.70 21.91 -61.00
N LEU A 5 -24.26 20.95 -60.25
CA LEU A 5 -24.64 21.18 -58.85
C LEU A 5 -23.78 20.44 -57.80
N GLU A 6 -22.68 19.80 -58.19
CA GLU A 6 -21.92 18.92 -57.27
C GLU A 6 -20.51 19.41 -56.92
N GLU A 7 -20.07 20.52 -57.50
CA GLU A 7 -18.69 21.03 -57.30
C GLU A 7 -18.58 22.11 -56.21
N ASP A 8 -19.70 22.66 -55.72
CA ASP A 8 -19.70 23.83 -54.84
C ASP A 8 -19.71 23.49 -53.32
N ARG A 9 -19.58 22.20 -52.96
CA ARG A 9 -19.52 21.75 -51.55
C ARG A 9 -18.11 21.52 -51.00
N LEU A 10 -17.06 21.81 -51.77
CA LEU A 10 -15.67 21.53 -51.36
C LEU A 10 -14.85 22.77 -50.97
N ALA A 11 -15.47 23.95 -50.91
CA ALA A 11 -14.77 25.22 -50.64
C ALA A 11 -15.22 25.93 -49.36
N GLN A 12 -15.66 25.20 -48.33
CA GLN A 12 -15.74 25.79 -47.00
C GLN A 12 -14.38 25.59 -46.31
N PRO A 13 -13.60 26.66 -46.06
CA PRO A 13 -12.42 26.54 -45.22
C PRO A 13 -12.92 26.10 -43.85
N ILE A 14 -12.44 24.94 -43.40
CA ILE A 14 -12.61 24.50 -42.03
C ILE A 14 -11.85 25.53 -41.20
N GLU A 15 -12.54 26.56 -40.72
CA GLU A 15 -12.10 27.33 -39.56
C GLU A 15 -12.03 26.33 -38.42
N ILE A 16 -10.85 25.73 -38.27
CA ILE A 16 -10.44 25.14 -37.01
C ILE A 16 -10.35 26.34 -36.08
N GLU A 17 -11.50 26.68 -35.48
CA GLU A 17 -11.55 27.52 -34.30
C GLU A 17 -10.58 26.86 -33.34
N ALA A 18 -9.39 27.46 -33.24
CA ALA A 18 -8.31 27.00 -32.41
C ALA A 18 -8.86 27.07 -30.99
N ALA A 19 -9.43 25.95 -30.55
CA ALA A 19 -9.92 25.73 -29.22
C ALA A 19 -8.74 26.10 -28.32
N LYS A 20 -8.84 27.31 -27.74
CA LYS A 20 -7.87 27.88 -26.83
C LYS A 20 -7.53 26.80 -25.84
N ALA A 21 -6.34 26.19 -26.00
CA ALA A 21 -5.92 25.07 -25.19
C ALA A 21 -6.14 25.44 -23.73
N PRO A 22 -6.88 24.64 -22.94
CA PRO A 22 -7.20 25.02 -21.58
C PRO A 22 -5.90 25.21 -20.80
N GLY A 23 -5.58 26.48 -20.56
CA GLY A 23 -4.54 27.03 -19.70
C GLY A 23 -3.40 26.10 -19.30
N VAL A 24 -2.30 26.14 -20.06
CA VAL A 24 -0.96 25.76 -19.57
C VAL A 24 -0.61 26.59 -18.31
N ASP A 25 -1.19 27.79 -18.21
CA ASP A 25 -1.14 28.69 -17.06
C ASP A 25 -1.73 28.07 -15.77
N LYS A 26 -2.58 27.05 -15.88
CA LYS A 26 -3.19 26.32 -14.76
C LYS A 26 -2.42 25.06 -14.35
N VAL A 27 -1.31 24.72 -15.01
CA VAL A 27 -0.42 23.62 -14.58
C VAL A 27 0.56 24.10 -13.50
N VAL A 28 0.86 25.40 -13.46
CA VAL A 28 1.79 26.02 -12.50
C VAL A 28 1.23 26.33 -11.09
N PRO A 29 -0.10 26.48 -10.81
CA PRO A 29 -0.56 26.76 -9.44
C PRO A 29 -0.45 25.54 -8.51
N ALA A 30 -0.09 24.36 -9.03
CA ALA A 30 0.01 23.12 -8.26
C ALA A 30 1.20 23.05 -7.29
N LEU A 31 2.15 23.99 -7.38
CA LEU A 31 3.31 24.11 -6.46
C LEU A 31 3.06 25.04 -5.26
N ARG A 32 1.80 25.41 -4.98
CA ARG A 32 1.43 26.17 -3.77
C ARG A 32 1.14 25.29 -2.53
N GLY A 33 1.34 23.98 -2.62
CA GLY A 33 1.57 23.17 -1.43
C GLY A 33 2.93 23.58 -0.86
N GLY A 34 2.94 24.42 0.18
CA GLY A 34 4.15 25.08 0.67
C GLY A 34 5.34 24.12 0.82
N LEU A 35 6.53 24.59 0.47
CA LEU A 35 7.80 23.84 0.63
C LEU A 35 8.00 23.37 2.09
N TRP A 36 7.43 24.11 3.05
CA TRP A 36 7.58 23.87 4.48
C TRP A 36 7.14 22.48 4.96
N PRO A 37 5.95 21.98 4.60
CA PRO A 37 5.57 20.59 4.89
C PRO A 37 6.54 19.54 4.32
N ALA A 38 7.05 19.73 3.10
CA ALA A 38 8.01 18.78 2.50
C ALA A 38 9.36 18.81 3.24
N VAL A 39 9.84 20.00 3.58
CA VAL A 39 11.02 20.20 4.42
C VAL A 39 10.84 19.54 5.80
N ALA A 40 9.67 19.68 6.41
CA ALA A 40 9.36 19.05 7.69
C ALA A 40 9.39 17.52 7.62
N LEU A 41 8.90 16.91 6.53
CA LEU A 41 9.01 15.45 6.33
C LEU A 41 10.47 15.01 6.20
N VAL A 42 11.30 15.73 5.45
CA VAL A 42 12.74 15.43 5.34
C VAL A 42 13.43 15.55 6.69
N ILE A 43 13.15 16.61 7.45
CA ILE A 43 13.68 16.80 8.80
C ILE A 43 13.21 15.69 9.73
N SER A 44 11.95 15.23 9.63
CA SER A 44 11.44 14.14 10.46
C SER A 44 12.22 12.84 10.26
N ILE A 45 12.61 12.54 9.02
CA ILE A 45 13.43 11.38 8.70
C ILE A 45 14.83 11.54 9.31
N GLY A 46 15.43 12.73 9.20
CA GLY A 46 16.73 13.02 9.82
C GLY A 46 16.72 12.85 11.34
N LEU A 47 15.67 13.32 12.01
CA LEU A 47 15.48 13.14 13.46
C LEU A 47 15.31 11.66 13.83
N ALA A 48 14.53 10.89 13.06
CA ALA A 48 14.35 9.46 13.29
C ALA A 48 15.66 8.68 13.14
N LEU A 49 16.46 8.98 12.11
CA LEU A 49 17.77 8.38 11.90
C LEU A 49 18.74 8.72 13.06
N ARG A 50 18.72 9.97 13.53
CA ARG A 50 19.54 10.38 14.67
C ARG A 50 19.11 9.68 15.96
N GLY A 51 17.80 9.58 16.20
CA GLY A 51 17.23 8.82 17.31
C GLY A 51 17.66 7.35 17.28
N GLN A 52 17.61 6.72 16.11
CA GLN A 52 18.07 5.33 15.93
C GLN A 52 19.55 5.17 16.27
N GLN A 53 20.43 6.06 15.80
CA GLN A 53 21.86 6.01 16.12
C GLN A 53 22.12 6.10 17.63
N LEU A 54 21.44 7.02 18.33
CA LEU A 54 21.61 7.23 19.76
C LEU A 54 21.14 6.02 20.59
N VAL A 55 20.04 5.37 20.18
CA VAL A 55 19.56 4.14 20.81
C VAL A 55 20.56 2.99 20.61
N THR A 56 21.12 2.86 19.41
CA THR A 56 22.10 1.80 19.09
C THR A 56 23.39 1.94 19.89
N HIS A 57 23.91 3.16 20.07
CA HIS A 57 25.17 3.37 20.80
C HIS A 57 24.99 3.38 22.33
N ARG A 58 23.75 3.34 22.84
CA ARG A 58 23.40 3.36 24.28
C ARG A 58 24.03 4.48 25.11
N GLU A 59 24.59 5.51 24.46
CA GLU A 59 25.31 6.59 25.14
C GLU A 59 24.40 7.42 26.05
N TYR A 60 23.12 7.58 25.68
CA TYR A 60 22.14 8.34 26.46
C TYR A 60 20.74 7.72 26.38
N PRO A 61 20.15 7.23 27.50
CA PRO A 61 18.91 6.45 27.47
C PRO A 61 17.65 7.27 27.12
N LEU A 62 17.67 8.59 27.31
CA LEU A 62 16.52 9.46 27.09
C LEU A 62 16.56 10.21 25.74
N ASP A 63 17.73 10.36 25.14
CA ASP A 63 17.90 11.21 23.96
C ASP A 63 17.23 10.59 22.73
N GLY A 64 17.44 9.29 22.51
CA GLY A 64 16.81 8.55 21.41
C GLY A 64 15.28 8.69 21.37
N PRO A 65 14.57 8.40 22.48
CA PRO A 65 13.13 8.61 22.59
C PRO A 65 12.66 10.05 22.29
N ILE A 66 13.42 11.08 22.71
CA ILE A 66 13.08 12.49 22.43
C ILE A 66 13.15 12.77 20.93
N PHE A 67 14.20 12.31 20.26
CA PHE A 67 14.35 12.45 18.80
C PHE A 67 13.24 11.74 18.03
N PHE A 68 12.81 10.56 18.48
CA PHE A 68 11.67 9.85 17.90
C PHE A 68 10.35 10.58 18.10
N ALA A 69 10.09 11.10 19.31
CA ALA A 69 8.87 11.87 19.58
C ALA A 69 8.80 13.12 18.70
N ALA A 70 9.92 13.84 18.55
CA ALA A 70 10.01 15.01 17.67
C ALA A 70 9.81 14.64 16.19
N ALA A 71 10.40 13.53 15.74
CA ALA A 71 10.22 13.02 14.38
C ALA A 71 8.74 12.71 14.09
N ILE A 72 8.05 12.01 15.00
CA ILE A 72 6.63 11.66 14.85
C ILE A 72 5.76 12.91 14.80
N ALA A 73 5.96 13.85 15.72
CA ALA A 73 5.19 15.10 15.76
C ALA A 73 5.35 15.90 14.46
N LEU A 74 6.59 16.01 13.96
CA LEU A 74 6.90 16.76 12.75
C LEU A 74 6.37 16.05 11.49
N PHE A 75 6.44 14.72 11.46
CA PHE A 75 5.87 13.90 10.39
C PHE A 75 4.36 14.07 10.30
N LEU A 76 3.64 13.95 11.41
CA LEU A 76 2.19 14.12 11.46
C LEU A 76 1.78 15.54 11.06
N TRP A 77 2.52 16.56 11.50
CA TRP A 77 2.30 17.94 11.08
C TRP A 77 2.52 18.12 9.56
N GLY A 78 3.61 17.57 9.02
CA GLY A 78 3.91 17.63 7.58
C GLY A 78 2.85 16.96 6.73
N VAL A 79 2.44 15.74 7.10
CA VAL A 79 1.40 14.97 6.41
C VAL A 79 0.05 15.70 6.45
N THR A 80 -0.40 16.17 7.61
CA THR A 80 -1.69 16.86 7.74
C THR A 80 -1.76 18.17 6.93
N ARG A 81 -0.62 18.84 6.74
CA ARG A 81 -0.52 20.04 5.89
C ARG A 81 -0.42 19.74 4.40
N GLN A 82 0.12 18.58 4.00
CA GLN A 82 0.18 18.18 2.58
C GLN A 82 -1.12 17.54 2.09
N VAL A 83 -1.83 16.80 2.95
CA VAL A 83 -3.09 16.14 2.60
C VAL A 83 -4.14 17.14 2.11
N GLY A 84 -4.13 18.39 2.61
CA GLY A 84 -5.03 19.46 2.16
C GLY A 84 -4.52 20.37 1.02
N ALA A 85 -3.24 20.28 0.61
CA ALA A 85 -2.61 21.27 -0.27
C ALA A 85 -1.77 20.68 -1.42
N GLY A 86 -1.76 19.36 -1.59
CA GLY A 86 -0.89 18.68 -2.53
C GLY A 86 -1.45 18.60 -3.97
N PRO A 87 -0.59 18.71 -5.00
CA PRO A 87 -0.94 18.33 -6.38
C PRO A 87 -1.48 16.89 -6.49
N LEU A 88 -1.04 15.99 -5.60
CA LEU A 88 -1.45 14.58 -5.59
C LEU A 88 -2.93 14.39 -5.18
N THR A 89 -3.50 15.29 -4.36
CA THR A 89 -4.93 15.28 -4.02
C THR A 89 -5.79 15.88 -5.15
N GLN A 90 -5.20 16.72 -6.00
CA GLN A 90 -5.85 17.30 -7.18
C GLN A 90 -5.70 16.43 -8.43
N MET A 91 -4.76 15.49 -8.44
CA MET A 91 -4.62 14.45 -9.47
C MET A 91 -5.70 13.39 -9.27
N SER A 92 -6.95 13.82 -9.37
CA SER A 92 -8.11 12.95 -9.49
C SER A 92 -8.03 12.34 -10.88
N LEU A 93 -7.23 11.30 -11.06
CA LEU A 93 -7.43 10.38 -12.17
C LEU A 93 -8.92 10.01 -12.13
N PRO A 94 -9.68 10.12 -13.24
CA PRO A 94 -11.05 9.63 -13.30
C PRO A 94 -10.99 8.10 -13.19
N LEU A 95 -10.83 7.62 -11.95
CA LEU A 95 -10.89 6.22 -11.61
C LEU A 95 -12.35 5.80 -11.83
N PRO A 96 -12.61 4.71 -12.57
CA PRO A 96 -13.97 4.23 -12.74
C PRO A 96 -14.61 4.04 -11.37
N ALA A 97 -15.87 4.49 -11.18
CA ALA A 97 -16.53 4.54 -9.87
C ALA A 97 -16.55 3.18 -9.14
N GLU A 98 -16.45 2.08 -9.88
CA GLU A 98 -16.31 0.71 -9.38
C GLU A 98 -15.00 0.45 -8.60
N TRP A 99 -13.90 1.19 -8.89
CA TRP A 99 -12.62 1.09 -8.17
C TRP A 99 -12.62 1.87 -6.86
N LEU A 100 -13.48 2.89 -6.78
CA LEU A 100 -13.67 3.74 -5.59
C LEU A 100 -14.75 3.18 -4.65
N ALA A 101 -15.49 2.16 -5.08
CA ALA A 101 -16.53 1.52 -4.30
C ALA A 101 -15.90 0.53 -3.32
N VAL A 102 -15.19 1.05 -2.32
CA VAL A 102 -14.65 0.29 -1.19
C VAL A 102 -15.40 0.74 0.06
N ARG A 103 -15.96 -0.22 0.81
CA ARG A 103 -16.69 0.05 2.05
C ARG A 103 -15.90 -0.53 3.21
N SER A 104 -15.69 0.25 4.27
CA SER A 104 -15.10 -0.28 5.50
C SER A 104 -15.94 -1.45 6.04
N LEU A 105 -15.26 -2.48 6.55
CA LEU A 105 -15.88 -3.66 7.13
C LEU A 105 -16.83 -3.32 8.27
N VAL A 106 -16.41 -2.37 9.12
CA VAL A 106 -17.19 -1.77 10.18
C VAL A 106 -17.65 -0.39 9.68
N ALA A 107 -18.95 -0.21 9.51
CA ALA A 107 -19.50 1.01 8.92
C ALA A 107 -19.30 2.26 9.80
N ASN A 108 -19.35 2.10 11.12
CA ASN A 108 -19.25 3.21 12.06
C ASN A 108 -17.78 3.53 12.36
N THR A 109 -17.38 4.77 12.06
CA THR A 109 -16.03 5.29 12.34
C THR A 109 -15.67 5.22 13.82
N GLU A 110 -16.62 5.44 14.71
CA GLU A 110 -16.39 5.36 16.17
C GLU A 110 -15.99 3.94 16.60
N TYR A 111 -16.71 2.91 16.13
CA TYR A 111 -16.35 1.52 16.45
C TYR A 111 -14.99 1.14 15.86
N ARG A 112 -14.62 1.65 14.69
CA ARG A 112 -13.28 1.44 14.12
C ARG A 112 -12.19 2.04 15.01
N LEU A 113 -12.43 3.24 15.54
CA LEU A 113 -11.49 3.86 16.48
C LEU A 113 -11.37 3.03 17.76
N TRP A 114 -12.50 2.57 18.32
CA TRP A 114 -12.49 1.69 19.48
C TRP A 114 -11.73 0.40 19.23
N PHE A 115 -11.97 -0.27 18.09
CA PHE A 115 -11.20 -1.44 17.69
C PHE A 115 -9.70 -1.13 17.55
N GLY A 116 -9.32 0.04 17.02
CA GLY A 116 -7.93 0.48 16.94
C GLY A 116 -7.28 0.67 18.32
N VAL A 117 -7.98 1.32 19.25
CA VAL A 117 -7.52 1.51 20.63
C VAL A 117 -7.39 0.16 21.36
N THR A 118 -8.37 -0.72 21.20
CA THR A 118 -8.33 -2.07 21.79
C THR A 118 -7.20 -2.91 21.18
N ALA A 119 -6.96 -2.80 19.87
CA ALA A 119 -5.84 -3.46 19.21
C ALA A 119 -4.49 -2.98 19.77
N ALA A 120 -4.32 -1.67 19.96
CA ALA A 120 -3.13 -1.10 20.56
C ALA A 120 -2.91 -1.63 21.99
N MET A 121 -3.96 -1.67 22.80
CA MET A 121 -3.89 -2.18 24.18
C MET A 121 -3.47 -3.66 24.22
N PHE A 122 -4.08 -4.52 23.38
CA PHE A 122 -3.70 -5.92 23.29
C PHE A 122 -2.30 -6.13 22.71
N SER A 123 -1.84 -5.25 21.83
CA SER A 123 -0.48 -5.29 21.27
C SER A 123 0.57 -5.05 22.36
N VAL A 124 0.32 -4.11 23.27
CA VAL A 124 1.18 -3.89 24.45
C VAL A 124 1.18 -5.12 25.36
N LEU A 125 0.02 -5.73 25.58
CA LEU A 125 -0.08 -6.95 26.39
C LEU A 125 0.66 -8.13 25.76
N ALA A 126 0.52 -8.30 24.44
CA ALA A 126 1.25 -9.31 23.67
C ALA A 126 2.76 -9.11 23.75
N TYR A 127 3.23 -7.87 23.55
CA TYR A 127 4.64 -7.51 23.67
C TYR A 127 5.21 -7.89 25.05
N ARG A 128 4.48 -7.58 26.13
CA ARG A 128 4.88 -8.00 27.49
C ARG A 128 4.83 -9.51 27.67
N GLY A 129 3.83 -10.17 27.09
CA GLY A 129 3.66 -11.62 27.13
C GLY A 129 4.77 -12.39 26.40
N PHE A 130 5.43 -11.75 25.43
CA PHE A 130 6.59 -12.30 24.71
C PHE A 130 7.94 -11.79 25.22
N ALA A 131 7.96 -11.10 26.36
CA ALA A 131 9.20 -10.57 26.93
C ALA A 131 10.22 -11.68 27.21
N GLY A 132 11.49 -11.38 26.92
CA GLY A 132 12.58 -12.35 27.04
C GLY A 132 12.54 -13.45 25.97
N ASN A 133 11.91 -13.17 24.82
CA ASN A 133 11.79 -14.08 23.68
C ASN A 133 11.14 -15.43 24.04
N ARG A 134 10.24 -15.42 25.02
CA ARG A 134 9.50 -16.60 25.47
C ARG A 134 8.11 -16.58 24.89
N PHE A 135 7.71 -17.69 24.29
CA PHE A 135 6.34 -17.85 23.82
C PHE A 135 5.42 -18.16 25.02
N SER A 136 4.38 -17.36 25.22
CA SER A 136 3.40 -17.57 26.29
C SER A 136 1.98 -17.62 25.73
N ASN A 137 1.12 -18.44 26.34
CA ASN A 137 -0.29 -18.53 25.93
C ASN A 137 -1.01 -17.19 26.07
N ILE A 138 -0.69 -16.43 27.13
CA ILE A 138 -1.26 -15.10 27.36
C ILE A 138 -0.81 -14.12 26.26
N GLY A 139 0.48 -14.12 25.92
CA GLY A 139 1.01 -13.30 24.83
C GLY A 139 0.38 -13.66 23.49
N LEU A 140 0.20 -14.95 23.21
CA LEU A 140 -0.44 -15.44 21.99
C LEU A 140 -1.91 -15.02 21.88
N VAL A 141 -2.70 -15.20 22.94
CA VAL A 141 -4.11 -14.79 22.95
C VAL A 141 -4.24 -13.28 22.80
N ALA A 142 -3.43 -12.51 23.52
CA ALA A 142 -3.40 -11.06 23.38
C ALA A 142 -3.02 -10.64 21.95
N TRP A 143 -2.04 -11.30 21.34
CA TRP A 143 -1.64 -11.03 19.96
C TRP A 143 -2.76 -11.33 18.96
N LEU A 144 -3.44 -12.47 19.09
CA LEU A 144 -4.58 -12.82 18.23
C LEU A 144 -5.71 -11.78 18.35
N LEU A 145 -6.03 -11.35 19.57
CA LEU A 145 -7.04 -10.31 19.79
C LEU A 145 -6.60 -8.97 19.19
N ALA A 146 -5.32 -8.60 19.32
CA ALA A 146 -4.79 -7.40 18.68
C ALA A 146 -4.96 -7.44 17.16
N VAL A 147 -4.62 -8.57 16.54
CA VAL A 147 -4.76 -8.76 15.08
C VAL A 147 -6.23 -8.66 14.66
N VAL A 148 -7.14 -9.36 15.34
CA VAL A 148 -8.57 -9.32 15.00
C VAL A 148 -9.13 -7.91 15.16
N CYS A 149 -8.85 -7.22 16.27
CA CYS A 149 -9.29 -5.85 16.48
C CYS A 149 -8.69 -4.90 15.44
N PHE A 150 -7.41 -5.04 15.11
CA PHE A 150 -6.77 -4.23 14.07
C PHE A 150 -7.45 -4.42 12.72
N LEU A 151 -7.69 -5.67 12.32
CA LEU A 151 -8.44 -5.98 11.11
C LEU A 151 -9.85 -5.37 11.15
N LEU A 152 -10.57 -5.43 12.25
CA LEU A 152 -11.89 -4.79 12.35
C LEU A 152 -11.82 -3.26 12.24
N ALA A 153 -10.72 -2.64 12.68
CA ALA A 153 -10.50 -1.20 12.58
C ALA A 153 -10.20 -0.74 11.15
N VAL A 154 -9.41 -1.50 10.40
CA VAL A 154 -8.85 -1.07 9.11
C VAL A 154 -9.36 -1.85 7.89
N ALA A 155 -9.92 -3.04 8.07
CA ALA A 155 -10.30 -3.87 6.95
C ALA A 155 -11.40 -3.22 6.12
N GLU A 156 -11.23 -3.35 4.82
CA GLU A 156 -12.09 -2.81 3.80
C GLU A 156 -12.65 -3.96 2.98
N ARG A 157 -13.93 -3.86 2.64
CA ARG A 157 -14.63 -4.79 1.75
C ARG A 157 -14.83 -4.13 0.39
N PRO A 158 -14.57 -4.84 -0.71
CA PRO A 158 -15.03 -4.36 -2.01
C PRO A 158 -16.56 -4.21 -1.95
N ALA A 159 -17.11 -3.10 -2.46
CA ALA A 159 -18.55 -2.89 -2.50
C ALA A 159 -19.25 -3.87 -3.45
N THR A 160 -18.50 -4.46 -4.39
CA THR A 160 -18.96 -5.55 -5.24
C THR A 160 -18.96 -6.85 -4.45
N ASP A 161 -20.11 -7.52 -4.44
CA ASP A 161 -20.28 -8.80 -3.75
C ASP A 161 -19.47 -9.89 -4.48
N TRP A 162 -18.22 -10.09 -4.06
CA TRP A 162 -17.32 -11.10 -4.64
C TRP A 162 -17.97 -12.49 -4.66
N ARG A 163 -18.91 -12.75 -3.74
CA ARG A 163 -19.70 -13.99 -3.70
C ARG A 163 -20.61 -14.13 -4.91
N THR A 164 -21.27 -13.07 -5.36
CA THR A 164 -22.14 -13.17 -6.55
C THR A 164 -21.32 -13.33 -7.82
N ARG A 165 -20.13 -12.69 -7.91
CA ARG A 165 -19.19 -12.93 -9.01
C ARG A 165 -18.61 -14.34 -9.01
N PHE A 166 -18.22 -14.85 -7.84
CA PHE A 166 -17.67 -16.20 -7.70
C PHE A 166 -18.73 -17.29 -7.95
N LEU A 167 -19.94 -17.12 -7.40
CA LEU A 167 -21.06 -18.02 -7.68
C LEU A 167 -21.52 -17.92 -9.14
N GLY A 168 -21.47 -16.73 -9.75
CA GLY A 168 -21.75 -16.53 -11.17
C GLY A 168 -20.71 -17.20 -12.07
N TRP A 169 -19.43 -17.16 -11.68
CA TRP A 169 -18.34 -17.85 -12.36
C TRP A 169 -18.39 -19.38 -12.20
N ILE A 170 -18.87 -19.87 -11.05
CA ILE A 170 -19.11 -21.30 -10.85
C ILE A 170 -20.35 -21.78 -11.62
N ARG A 171 -21.42 -20.98 -11.64
CA ARG A 171 -22.70 -21.31 -12.30
C ARG A 171 -22.74 -21.00 -13.79
N SER A 172 -21.74 -20.33 -14.35
CA SER A 172 -21.64 -20.21 -15.80
C SER A 172 -21.38 -21.59 -16.38
N ASP A 173 -22.36 -22.16 -17.07
CA ASP A 173 -22.27 -23.48 -17.76
C ASP A 173 -21.17 -23.54 -18.83
N GLU A 174 -20.57 -22.40 -19.18
CA GLU A 174 -19.46 -22.29 -20.11
C GLU A 174 -18.13 -22.16 -19.35
N TRP A 175 -17.69 -23.22 -18.69
CA TRP A 175 -16.27 -23.37 -18.31
C TRP A 175 -15.43 -23.59 -19.57
N THR A 176 -15.25 -22.53 -20.36
CA THR A 176 -14.34 -22.54 -21.50
C THR A 176 -12.91 -22.42 -20.99
N LEU A 177 -12.35 -23.53 -20.52
CA LEU A 177 -10.94 -23.61 -20.16
C LEU A 177 -10.11 -23.51 -21.45
N ARG A 178 -9.88 -22.27 -21.91
CA ARG A 178 -8.97 -22.01 -23.03
C ARG A 178 -7.54 -22.26 -22.54
N ILE A 179 -7.06 -23.48 -22.79
CA ILE A 179 -5.64 -23.82 -22.61
C ILE A 179 -4.87 -23.02 -23.65
N THR A 180 -4.34 -21.88 -23.24
CA THR A 180 -3.43 -21.09 -24.04
C THR A 180 -2.02 -21.64 -23.87
N TRP A 181 -1.19 -21.56 -24.91
CA TRP A 181 0.23 -21.90 -24.83
C TRP A 181 0.95 -21.15 -23.70
N VAL A 182 0.52 -19.91 -23.41
CA VAL A 182 1.02 -19.11 -22.29
C VAL A 182 0.66 -19.75 -20.94
N GLY A 183 -0.59 -20.19 -20.75
CA GLY A 183 -1.00 -20.89 -19.53
C GLY A 183 -0.22 -22.19 -19.32
N LEU A 184 0.01 -22.94 -20.40
CA LEU A 184 0.81 -24.18 -20.33
C LEU A 184 2.28 -23.89 -20.00
N ALA A 185 2.86 -22.84 -20.59
CA ALA A 185 4.22 -22.41 -20.27
C ALA A 185 4.35 -21.95 -18.81
N LEU A 186 3.37 -21.20 -18.30
CA LEU A 186 3.34 -20.77 -16.90
C LEU A 186 3.24 -21.97 -15.95
N ILE A 187 2.35 -22.93 -16.23
CA ILE A 187 2.25 -24.17 -15.45
C ILE A 187 3.59 -24.91 -15.48
N GLY A 188 4.23 -25.02 -16.64
CA GLY A 188 5.56 -25.63 -16.78
C GLY A 188 6.62 -24.95 -15.93
N ILE A 189 6.73 -23.61 -16.01
CA ILE A 189 7.67 -22.82 -15.20
C ILE A 189 7.39 -23.00 -13.71
N THR A 190 6.12 -22.97 -13.30
CA THR A 190 5.73 -23.18 -11.90
C THR A 190 6.14 -24.58 -11.41
N LEU A 191 5.89 -25.62 -12.20
CA LEU A 191 6.28 -26.99 -11.83
C LEU A 191 7.81 -27.15 -11.72
N VAL A 192 8.56 -26.53 -12.64
CA VAL A 192 10.03 -26.52 -12.58
C VAL A 192 10.53 -25.77 -11.35
N ALA A 193 9.94 -24.60 -11.03
CA ALA A 193 10.29 -23.84 -9.85
C ALA A 193 9.98 -24.60 -8.55
N ILE A 194 8.83 -25.27 -8.48
CA ILE A 194 8.46 -26.13 -7.35
C ILE A 194 9.48 -27.26 -7.23
N PHE A 195 9.78 -27.98 -8.32
CA PHE A 195 10.75 -29.06 -8.31
C PHE A 195 12.11 -28.61 -7.76
N PHE A 196 12.68 -27.52 -8.28
CA PHE A 196 13.96 -27.01 -7.77
C PHE A 196 13.89 -26.52 -6.32
N ARG A 197 12.75 -25.96 -5.90
CA ARG A 197 12.53 -25.53 -4.52
C ARG A 197 12.42 -26.70 -3.55
N THR A 198 11.84 -27.83 -3.97
CA THR A 198 11.48 -28.93 -3.07
C THR A 198 12.40 -30.15 -3.18
N TYR A 199 13.09 -30.34 -4.30
CA TYR A 199 13.89 -31.55 -4.58
C TYR A 199 15.00 -31.83 -3.55
N ARG A 200 15.52 -30.78 -2.89
CA ARG A 200 16.53 -30.92 -1.83
C ARG A 200 16.02 -30.57 -0.43
N LEU A 201 14.71 -30.53 -0.19
CA LEU A 201 14.15 -30.24 1.14
C LEU A 201 14.77 -31.08 2.26
N ALA A 202 15.06 -32.36 2.00
CA ALA A 202 15.69 -33.26 2.96
C ALA A 202 17.18 -32.96 3.24
N GLY A 203 17.85 -32.20 2.37
CA GLY A 203 19.26 -31.81 2.50
C GLY A 203 19.46 -30.38 2.99
N VAL A 204 18.38 -29.64 3.25
CA VAL A 204 18.45 -28.28 3.80
C VAL A 204 18.45 -28.39 5.34
N PRO A 205 19.46 -27.84 6.04
CA PRO A 205 19.47 -27.83 7.50
C PRO A 205 18.18 -27.21 8.06
N ALA A 206 17.56 -27.85 9.05
CA ALA A 206 16.35 -27.31 9.70
C ALA A 206 16.59 -25.94 10.37
N GLU A 207 17.85 -25.62 10.65
CA GLU A 207 18.34 -24.41 11.30
C GLU A 207 19.05 -23.49 10.28
N MET A 208 18.34 -23.05 9.24
CA MET A 208 18.81 -21.94 8.40
C MET A 208 18.60 -20.61 9.14
N THR A 209 19.37 -20.39 10.21
CA THR A 209 19.43 -19.09 10.89
C THR A 209 20.34 -18.16 10.11
N SER A 210 20.04 -16.85 10.11
CA SER A 210 20.89 -15.84 9.45
C SER A 210 22.33 -15.85 9.98
N ASP A 211 22.56 -16.34 11.21
CA ASP A 211 23.88 -16.47 11.86
C ASP A 211 24.86 -17.35 11.05
N HIS A 212 24.36 -18.39 10.37
CA HIS A 212 25.21 -19.22 9.50
C HIS A 212 25.66 -18.50 8.24
N ALA A 213 24.84 -17.59 7.70
CA ALA A 213 25.20 -16.81 6.51
C ALA A 213 26.18 -15.68 6.85
N GLU A 214 26.02 -15.05 8.01
CA GLU A 214 26.91 -14.01 8.52
C GLU A 214 28.30 -14.58 8.81
N LYS A 215 28.38 -15.76 9.45
CA LYS A 215 29.66 -16.44 9.69
C LYS A 215 30.38 -16.86 8.42
N LEU A 216 29.70 -17.17 7.32
CA LEU A 216 30.35 -17.50 6.05
C LEU A 216 30.96 -16.27 5.36
N LEU A 217 30.49 -15.07 5.68
CA LEU A 217 31.02 -13.81 5.17
C LEU A 217 32.28 -13.36 5.92
N ASP A 218 32.41 -13.75 7.20
CA ASP A 218 33.59 -13.45 8.02
C ASP A 218 34.82 -14.32 7.71
N VAL A 219 34.65 -15.44 7.00
CA VAL A 219 35.75 -16.38 6.68
C VAL A 219 36.36 -16.19 5.28
N ASN A 220 35.83 -15.27 4.47
CA ASN A 220 36.29 -15.00 3.09
C ASN A 220 36.78 -13.55 2.95
#